data_AF-A0A3Q9FEP2-F1
#
_entry.id   AF-A0A3Q9FEP2-F1
#
_cell.length_a   1.000
_cell.length_b   1.000
_cell.length_c   1.000
_cell.angle_alpha   90.00
_cell.angle_beta   90.00
_cell.angle_gamma   90.00
#
_symmetry.space_group_name_H-M   'P 1'
#
loop_
_entity.id
_entity.type
_entity.pdbx_description
1 polymer ?
#
loop_
_entity_poly.entity_id
_entity_poly.type
_entity_poly.pdbx_seq_one_letter_code
_entity_poly.pdbx_strand_id
1 'polypeptide(L)'
;MNSHIESLRLIELHLKMHITTICTFPVFDAEIMNSEIEAHASFIQSYLERIPYLSNEDSELIKSISNLIKVLRLMVRERLDLHSKLFKLSEGTDLGLSVDSSFSISTRPNKFSKEQIQKLEEWYESSLEHPYLNSSSTEYLHSSTGLTKMQIKNWVSNKRRKEKSNQVSKELEPFLN
;
A
#
# COMPACT_ATOMS: atom_id res chain seq x y z
N MET A 1 -31.17 14.46 -7.81
CA MET A 1 -30.54 13.52 -6.86
C MET A 1 -29.42 14.26 -6.14
N ASN A 2 -29.37 14.18 -4.81
CA ASN A 2 -28.52 15.05 -3.98
C ASN A 2 -27.04 14.68 -4.15
N SER A 3 -26.25 15.49 -4.86
CA SER A 3 -24.83 15.21 -5.17
C SER A 3 -23.97 14.88 -3.94
N HIS A 4 -24.36 15.35 -2.76
CA HIS A 4 -23.64 15.14 -1.52
C HIS A 4 -23.82 13.73 -0.93
N ILE A 5 -25.02 13.14 -1.05
CA ILE A 5 -25.26 11.80 -0.51
C ILE A 5 -24.48 10.74 -1.28
N GLU A 6 -24.36 10.92 -2.59
CA GLU A 6 -23.52 10.09 -3.45
C GLU A 6 -22.04 10.22 -3.09
N SER A 7 -21.58 11.42 -2.71
CA SER A 7 -20.21 11.62 -2.24
C SER A 7 -19.95 10.88 -0.92
N LEU A 8 -20.90 10.92 0.02
CA LEU A 8 -20.81 10.17 1.28
C LEU A 8 -20.79 8.65 1.03
N ARG A 9 -21.66 8.15 0.15
CA ARG A 9 -21.68 6.72 -0.23
C ARG A 9 -20.38 6.28 -0.90
N LEU A 10 -19.82 7.11 -1.77
CA LEU A 10 -18.53 6.82 -2.42
C LEU A 10 -17.39 6.76 -1.41
N ILE A 11 -17.35 7.69 -0.46
CA ILE A 11 -16.36 7.66 0.65
C ILE A 11 -16.53 6.39 1.48
N GLU A 12 -17.76 6.05 1.86
CA GLU A 12 -18.03 4.84 2.63
C GLU A 12 -17.58 3.58 1.89
N LEU A 13 -17.87 3.49 0.58
CA LEU A 13 -17.40 2.40 -0.27
C LEU A 13 -15.86 2.35 -0.31
N HIS A 14 -15.19 3.48 -0.51
CA HIS A 14 -13.74 3.53 -0.59
C HIS A 14 -13.07 3.08 0.72
N LEU A 15 -13.59 3.50 1.86
CA LEU A 15 -13.12 3.05 3.18
C LEU A 15 -13.34 1.54 3.37
N LYS A 16 -14.47 0.98 2.94
CA LYS A 16 -14.70 -0.48 2.94
C LYS A 16 -13.71 -1.22 2.03
N MET A 17 -13.35 -0.65 0.88
CA MET A 17 -12.30 -1.20 0.02
C MET A 17 -10.94 -1.19 0.74
N HIS A 18 -10.57 -0.11 1.43
CA HIS A 18 -9.33 -0.06 2.21
C HIS A 18 -9.26 -1.15 3.28
N ILE A 19 -10.38 -1.47 3.96
CA ILE A 19 -10.42 -2.59 4.91
C ILE A 19 -10.05 -3.89 4.21
N THR A 20 -10.69 -4.16 3.06
CA THR A 20 -10.33 -5.31 2.23
C THR A 20 -8.86 -5.27 1.85
N THR A 21 -8.33 -4.09 1.52
CA THR A 21 -6.94 -3.96 1.10
C THR A 21 -5.97 -4.34 2.20
N ILE A 22 -6.18 -3.82 3.42
CA ILE A 22 -5.33 -4.11 4.60
C ILE A 22 -5.43 -5.59 4.99
N CYS A 23 -6.63 -6.17 4.92
CA CYS A 23 -6.87 -7.56 5.32
C CYS A 23 -6.34 -8.58 4.31
N THR A 24 -6.44 -8.30 3.01
CA THR A 24 -6.20 -9.30 1.95
C THR A 24 -4.85 -9.14 1.24
N PHE A 25 -4.30 -7.93 1.15
CA PHE A 25 -3.03 -7.74 0.47
C PHE A 25 -1.87 -7.74 1.47
N PRO A 26 -0.84 -8.60 1.26
CA PRO A 26 0.33 -8.63 2.13
C PRO A 26 1.15 -7.34 2.05
N VAL A 27 0.97 -6.55 0.98
CA VAL A 27 1.73 -5.34 0.68
C VAL A 27 0.77 -4.26 0.20
N PHE A 28 0.72 -3.15 0.91
CA PHE A 28 0.05 -1.91 0.52
C PHE A 28 0.88 -0.73 1.00
N ASP A 29 0.73 0.42 0.36
CA ASP A 29 1.42 1.64 0.77
C ASP A 29 0.65 2.29 1.93
N ALA A 30 1.19 2.14 3.14
CA ALA A 30 0.55 2.64 4.36
C ALA A 30 0.56 4.17 4.44
N GLU A 31 1.53 4.86 3.81
CA GLU A 31 1.57 6.33 3.79
C GLU A 31 0.48 6.87 2.87
N ILE A 32 0.34 6.29 1.67
CA ILE A 32 -0.73 6.67 0.72
C ILE A 32 -2.08 6.41 1.36
N MET A 33 -2.30 5.22 1.92
CA MET A 33 -3.58 4.88 2.54
C MET A 33 -3.92 5.79 3.72
N ASN A 34 -2.95 6.13 4.56
CA ASN A 34 -3.17 7.07 5.66
C ASN A 34 -3.52 8.47 5.11
N SER A 35 -2.84 8.92 4.06
CA SER A 35 -3.17 10.19 3.38
C SER A 35 -4.59 10.19 2.81
N GLU A 36 -5.04 9.08 2.23
CA GLU A 36 -6.41 8.94 1.71
C GLU A 36 -7.45 8.97 2.82
N ILE A 37 -7.20 8.26 3.93
CA ILE A 37 -8.06 8.26 5.12
C ILE A 37 -8.17 9.68 5.71
N GLU A 38 -7.06 10.41 5.82
CA GLU A 38 -7.05 11.79 6.31
C GLU A 38 -7.76 12.76 5.36
N ALA A 39 -7.67 12.54 4.05
CA ALA A 39 -8.42 13.32 3.06
C ALA A 39 -9.94 13.11 3.22
N HIS A 40 -10.38 11.86 3.41
CA HIS A 40 -11.79 11.54 3.70
C HIS A 40 -12.26 12.19 5.02
N ALA A 41 -11.44 12.14 6.07
CA ALA A 41 -11.75 12.78 7.35
C ALA A 41 -11.91 14.31 7.20
N SER A 42 -11.00 14.94 6.46
CA SER A 42 -11.02 16.38 6.17
C SER A 42 -12.26 16.78 5.35
N PHE A 43 -12.65 15.94 4.38
CA PHE A 43 -13.89 16.13 3.61
C PHE A 43 -15.12 16.10 4.52
N ILE A 44 -15.22 15.11 5.42
CA ILE A 44 -16.36 15.00 6.34
C ILE A 44 -16.43 16.21 7.28
N GLN A 45 -15.29 16.67 7.79
CA GLN A 45 -15.24 17.88 8.61
C GLN A 45 -15.75 19.10 7.83
N SER A 46 -15.25 19.30 6.62
CA SER A 46 -15.65 20.41 5.75
C SER A 46 -17.14 20.32 5.34
N TYR A 47 -17.65 19.11 5.18
CA TYR A 47 -19.06 18.86 4.89
C TYR A 47 -19.95 19.25 6.08
N LEU A 48 -19.60 18.81 7.30
CA LEU A 48 -20.35 19.13 8.51
C LEU A 48 -20.37 20.64 8.81
N GLU A 49 -19.30 21.36 8.51
CA GLU A 49 -19.22 22.83 8.70
C GLU A 49 -20.10 23.61 7.72
N ARG A 50 -20.44 23.04 6.55
CA ARG A 50 -21.18 23.73 5.49
C ARG A 50 -22.68 23.46 5.48
N ILE A 51 -23.13 22.38 6.13
CA ILE A 51 -24.53 22.00 6.11
C ILE A 51 -25.31 22.67 7.27
N PRO A 52 -26.46 23.31 6.98
CA PRO A 52 -27.29 23.90 8.03
C PRO A 52 -28.14 22.86 8.77
N TYR A 53 -28.46 21.74 8.12
CA TYR A 53 -29.26 20.64 8.68
C TYR A 53 -28.76 19.31 8.14
N LEU A 54 -28.74 18.28 8.99
CA LEU A 54 -28.31 16.93 8.64
C LEU A 54 -29.56 16.04 8.53
N SER A 55 -29.74 15.35 7.39
CA SER A 55 -30.83 14.36 7.30
C SER A 55 -30.49 13.12 8.12
N ASN A 56 -31.50 12.32 8.48
CA ASN A 56 -31.27 11.05 9.18
C ASN A 56 -30.37 10.11 8.37
N GLU A 57 -30.51 10.08 7.04
CA GLU A 57 -29.68 9.26 6.16
C GLU A 57 -28.22 9.74 6.14
N ASP A 58 -27.99 11.05 6.05
CA ASP A 58 -26.64 11.62 6.13
C ASP A 58 -26.01 11.34 7.51
N SER A 59 -26.79 11.41 8.58
CA SER A 59 -26.32 11.12 9.94
C SER A 59 -25.82 9.68 10.09
N GLU A 60 -26.59 8.71 9.58
CA GLU A 60 -26.18 7.30 9.63
C GLU A 60 -24.95 7.03 8.76
N LEU A 61 -24.87 7.62 7.57
CA LEU A 61 -23.69 7.51 6.71
C LEU A 61 -22.44 8.11 7.37
N ILE A 62 -22.55 9.32 7.95
CA ILE A 62 -21.41 9.97 8.63
C ILE A 62 -20.95 9.17 9.83
N LYS A 63 -21.87 8.59 10.62
CA LYS A 63 -21.51 7.68 11.71
C LYS A 63 -20.75 6.46 11.19
N SER A 64 -21.25 5.83 10.12
CA SER A 64 -20.59 4.69 9.47
C SER A 64 -19.17 5.05 9.01
N ILE A 65 -19.04 6.13 8.24
CA ILE A 65 -17.76 6.66 7.75
C ILE A 65 -16.79 6.97 8.90
N SER A 66 -17.28 7.63 9.96
CA SER A 66 -16.46 7.96 11.13
C SER A 66 -15.94 6.72 11.84
N ASN A 67 -16.77 5.68 11.96
CA ASN A 67 -16.35 4.40 12.52
C ASN A 67 -15.33 3.69 11.63
N LEU A 68 -15.55 3.68 10.31
CA LEU A 68 -14.60 3.12 9.34
C LEU A 68 -13.24 3.81 9.40
N ILE A 69 -13.20 5.15 9.46
CA ILE A 69 -11.97 5.93 9.61
C ILE A 69 -11.23 5.55 10.90
N LYS A 70 -11.94 5.44 12.03
CA LYS A 70 -11.35 5.04 13.31
C LYS A 70 -10.74 3.63 13.23
N VAL A 71 -11.47 2.67 12.68
CA VAL A 71 -11.02 1.29 12.50
C VAL A 71 -9.79 1.24 11.59
N LEU A 72 -9.84 1.92 10.45
CA LEU A 72 -8.73 1.96 9.49
C LEU A 72 -7.46 2.58 10.09
N ARG A 73 -7.58 3.68 10.84
CA ARG A 73 -6.43 4.28 11.54
C ARG A 73 -5.77 3.28 12.52
N LEU A 74 -6.57 2.50 13.23
CA LEU A 74 -6.05 1.45 14.13
C LEU A 74 -5.36 0.33 13.33
N MET A 75 -6.01 -0.15 12.26
CA MET A 75 -5.47 -1.22 11.42
C MET A 75 -4.16 -0.84 10.74
N VAL A 76 -4.07 0.38 10.19
CA VAL A 76 -2.83 0.88 9.55
C VAL A 76 -1.71 0.99 10.58
N ARG A 77 -2.00 1.53 11.78
CA ARG A 77 -1.01 1.63 12.86
C ARG A 77 -0.50 0.26 13.30
N GLU A 78 -1.39 -0.68 13.56
CA GLU A 78 -1.04 -2.05 13.97
C GLU A 78 -0.17 -2.71 12.90
N ARG A 79 -0.51 -2.52 11.62
CA ARG A 79 0.26 -3.09 10.52
C ARG A 79 1.68 -2.54 10.45
N LEU A 80 1.84 -1.22 10.63
CA LEU A 80 3.14 -0.57 10.65
C LEU A 80 4.01 -1.09 11.81
N ASP A 81 3.41 -1.26 12.99
CA ASP A 81 4.11 -1.80 14.17
C ASP A 81 4.54 -3.25 13.94
N LEU A 82 3.66 -4.11 13.41
CA LEU A 82 3.99 -5.48 13.04
C LEU A 82 5.13 -5.55 12.01
N HIS A 83 5.10 -4.70 10.99
CA HIS A 83 6.17 -4.64 9.99
C HIS A 83 7.50 -4.19 10.61
N SER A 84 7.47 -3.20 11.52
CA SER A 84 8.68 -2.75 12.23
C SER A 84 9.26 -3.84 13.13
N LYS A 85 8.40 -4.56 13.88
CA LYS A 85 8.81 -5.70 14.70
C LYS A 85 9.41 -6.83 13.86
N LEU A 86 8.76 -7.16 12.74
CA LEU A 86 9.23 -8.21 11.84
C LEU A 86 10.57 -7.85 11.17
N PHE A 87 10.76 -6.58 10.84
CA PHE A 87 12.05 -6.08 10.34
C PHE A 87 13.16 -6.26 11.40
N LYS A 88 12.93 -5.84 12.65
CA LYS A 88 13.90 -6.02 13.75
C LYS A 88 14.23 -7.48 14.02
N LEU A 89 13.23 -8.37 13.94
CA LEU A 89 13.43 -9.81 14.08
C LEU A 89 14.23 -10.39 12.91
N SER A 90 14.07 -9.86 11.70
CA SER A 90 14.84 -10.27 10.52
C SER A 90 16.31 -9.85 10.61
N GLU A 91 16.63 -8.71 11.22
CA GLU A 91 18.02 -8.27 11.45
C GLU A 91 18.73 -9.13 12.51
N GLY A 92 18.01 -9.62 13.53
CA GLY A 92 18.57 -10.46 14.59
C GLY A 92 18.98 -11.88 14.15
N THR A 93 18.64 -12.31 12.93
CA THR A 93 18.98 -13.62 12.38
C THR A 93 20.22 -13.63 11.48
N ASP A 94 20.86 -12.49 11.23
CA ASP A 94 22.04 -12.42 10.36
C ASP A 94 23.33 -12.40 11.18
N LEU A 95 23.99 -13.55 11.27
CA LEU A 95 25.32 -13.69 11.85
C LEU A 95 26.34 -12.93 10.98
N GLY A 96 26.58 -11.67 11.35
CA GLY A 96 27.90 -11.04 11.32
C GLY A 96 28.40 -10.53 9.97
N LEU A 97 27.98 -9.31 9.59
CA LEU A 97 28.87 -8.36 8.91
C LEU A 97 28.64 -6.96 9.47
N SER A 98 29.62 -6.49 10.23
CA SER A 98 29.72 -5.11 10.70
C SER A 98 29.83 -4.18 9.49
N VAL A 99 28.80 -3.38 9.23
CA VAL A 99 28.93 -2.18 8.41
C VAL A 99 28.63 -0.99 9.31
N ASP A 100 29.72 -0.36 9.74
CA ASP A 100 29.74 0.97 10.31
C ASP A 100 29.05 1.91 9.31
N SER A 101 27.86 2.40 9.65
CA SER A 101 27.29 3.52 8.92
C SER A 101 26.35 4.32 9.81
N SER A 102 26.90 5.44 10.25
CA SER A 102 26.18 6.65 10.59
C SER A 102 25.20 7.04 9.46
N PHE A 103 24.04 6.42 9.40
CA PHE A 103 22.92 6.91 8.60
C PHE A 103 21.94 7.63 9.52
N SER A 104 22.01 8.96 9.41
CA SER A 104 20.96 9.87 9.80
C SER A 104 19.59 9.29 9.45
N ILE A 105 18.69 9.31 10.44
CA ILE A 105 17.26 9.08 10.26
C ILE A 105 16.74 10.27 9.46
N SER A 106 16.98 10.24 8.15
CA SER A 106 16.46 11.21 7.20
C SER A 106 15.06 10.78 6.81
N THR A 107 14.11 11.64 7.15
CA THR A 107 12.74 11.61 6.68
C THR A 107 12.68 11.69 5.13
N ARG A 108 12.57 10.51 4.49
CA ARG A 108 12.05 10.15 3.13
C ARG A 108 13.02 10.12 1.93
N PRO A 109 12.72 9.30 0.87
CA PRO A 109 11.50 8.52 0.63
C PRO A 109 11.70 7.01 0.42
N ASN A 110 10.59 6.26 0.59
CA ASN A 110 10.34 4.84 0.33
C ASN A 110 10.58 4.37 -1.14
N LYS A 111 11.57 4.90 -1.85
CA LYS A 111 11.89 4.50 -3.23
C LYS A 111 13.25 3.83 -3.28
N PHE A 112 13.26 2.62 -3.83
CA PHE A 112 14.50 1.89 -4.15
C PHE A 112 15.37 2.73 -5.09
N SER A 113 16.69 2.61 -4.95
CA SER A 113 17.64 3.25 -5.85
C SER A 113 17.46 2.73 -7.28
N LYS A 114 17.91 3.50 -8.27
CA LYS A 114 17.83 3.06 -9.68
C LYS A 114 18.55 1.74 -9.91
N GLU A 115 19.70 1.54 -9.27
CA GLU A 115 20.48 0.31 -9.34
C GLU A 115 19.73 -0.87 -8.70
N GLN A 116 19.10 -0.66 -7.55
CA GLN A 116 18.27 -1.68 -6.89
C GLN A 116 17.09 -2.08 -7.79
N ILE A 117 16.40 -1.09 -8.38
CA ILE A 117 15.29 -1.35 -9.32
C ILE A 117 15.79 -2.11 -10.54
N GLN A 118 16.90 -1.69 -11.14
CA GLN A 118 17.47 -2.35 -12.30
C GLN A 118 17.75 -3.83 -12.02
N LYS A 119 18.37 -4.16 -10.89
CA LYS A 119 18.64 -5.56 -10.50
C LYS A 119 17.37 -6.39 -10.31
N LEU A 120 16.33 -5.79 -9.74
CA LEU A 120 15.03 -6.44 -9.57
C LEU A 120 14.32 -6.66 -10.91
N GLU A 121 14.41 -5.71 -11.84
CA GLU A 121 13.84 -5.80 -13.19
C GLU A 121 14.58 -6.83 -14.04
N GLU A 122 15.92 -6.82 -14.03
CA GLU A 122 16.76 -7.83 -14.70
C GLU A 122 16.36 -9.26 -14.30
N TRP A 123 16.18 -9.49 -12.99
CA TRP A 123 15.73 -10.80 -12.50
C TRP A 123 14.29 -11.12 -12.97
N TYR A 124 13.37 -10.16 -12.89
CA TYR A 124 11.97 -10.38 -13.26
C TYR A 124 11.82 -10.71 -14.75
N GLU A 125 12.55 -10.01 -15.62
CA GLU A 125 12.59 -10.25 -17.06
C GLU A 125 13.18 -11.63 -17.39
N SER A 126 14.19 -12.08 -16.64
CA SER A 126 14.74 -13.43 -16.77
C SER A 126 13.79 -14.55 -16.30
N SER A 127 12.73 -14.20 -15.56
CA SER A 127 11.79 -15.14 -14.92
C SER A 127 10.35 -14.97 -15.40
N LEU A 128 10.12 -14.41 -16.60
CA LEU A 128 8.77 -14.08 -17.10
C LEU A 128 7.81 -15.28 -17.19
N GLU A 129 8.33 -16.47 -17.49
CA GLU A 129 7.53 -17.71 -17.52
C GLU A 129 6.96 -18.06 -16.12
N HIS A 130 7.76 -17.85 -15.08
CA HIS A 130 7.41 -18.17 -13.69
C HIS A 130 7.93 -17.08 -12.73
N PRO A 131 7.26 -15.91 -12.63
CA PRO A 131 7.76 -14.74 -11.90
C PRO A 131 7.55 -14.87 -10.37
N TYR A 132 7.93 -16.02 -9.81
CA TYR A 132 7.82 -16.34 -8.39
C TYR A 132 9.20 -16.62 -7.82
N LEU A 133 9.52 -15.92 -6.73
CA LEU A 133 10.79 -16.10 -6.05
C LEU A 133 10.87 -17.48 -5.38
N ASN A 134 12.04 -18.10 -5.49
CA ASN A 134 12.47 -19.24 -4.69
C ASN A 134 13.56 -18.78 -3.69
N SER A 135 14.04 -19.68 -2.82
CA SER A 135 15.04 -19.34 -1.79
C SER A 135 16.31 -18.76 -2.40
N SER A 136 16.85 -19.40 -3.45
CA SER A 136 18.10 -19.00 -4.11
C SER A 136 17.99 -17.64 -4.79
N SER A 137 16.91 -17.36 -5.52
CA SER A 137 16.68 -16.05 -6.16
C SER A 137 16.45 -14.95 -5.13
N THR A 138 15.79 -15.27 -4.01
CA THR A 138 15.61 -14.32 -2.90
C THR A 138 16.95 -13.94 -2.28
N GLU A 139 17.85 -14.92 -2.06
CA GLU A 139 19.20 -14.69 -1.53
C GLU A 139 20.11 -13.96 -2.50
N TYR A 140 20.04 -14.29 -3.79
CA TYR A 140 20.75 -13.56 -4.85
C TYR A 140 20.34 -12.09 -4.88
N LEU A 141 19.03 -11.80 -4.90
CA LEU A 141 18.53 -10.43 -4.90
C LEU A 141 18.86 -9.69 -3.61
N HIS A 142 18.81 -10.37 -2.46
CA HIS A 142 19.20 -9.78 -1.18
C HIS A 142 20.66 -9.34 -1.18
N SER A 143 21.55 -10.25 -1.61
CA SER A 143 22.99 -10.00 -1.65
C SER A 143 23.37 -8.91 -2.66
N SER A 144 22.67 -8.84 -3.80
CA SER A 144 22.97 -7.90 -4.89
C SER A 144 22.35 -6.51 -4.72
N THR A 145 21.26 -6.38 -3.96
CA THR A 145 20.54 -5.10 -3.80
C THR A 145 20.64 -4.51 -2.40
N GLY A 146 21.05 -5.31 -1.41
CA GLY A 146 21.01 -4.94 0.01
C GLY A 146 19.59 -4.80 0.57
N LEU A 147 18.55 -5.08 -0.24
CA LEU A 147 17.16 -5.04 0.21
C LEU A 147 16.84 -6.27 1.04
N THR A 148 16.03 -6.11 2.09
CA THR A 148 15.56 -7.24 2.88
C THR A 148 14.79 -8.24 2.02
N LYS A 149 14.83 -9.53 2.41
CA LYS A 149 14.05 -10.59 1.75
C LYS A 149 12.56 -10.23 1.64
N MET A 150 12.01 -9.50 2.62
CA MET A 150 10.63 -9.00 2.59
C MET A 150 10.41 -7.92 1.52
N GLN A 151 11.29 -6.92 1.42
CA GLN A 151 11.19 -5.88 0.38
C GLN A 151 11.23 -6.49 -1.03
N ILE A 152 12.08 -7.48 -1.24
CA ILE A 152 12.20 -8.20 -2.52
C ILE A 152 10.92 -8.96 -2.85
N LYS A 153 10.40 -9.77 -1.91
CA LYS A 153 9.12 -10.49 -2.07
C LYS A 153 7.98 -9.54 -2.40
N ASN A 154 7.95 -8.40 -1.72
CA ASN A 154 6.92 -7.39 -1.90
C ASN A 154 6.99 -6.75 -3.28
N TRP A 155 8.19 -6.39 -3.72
CA TRP A 155 8.41 -5.81 -5.04
C TRP A 155 7.98 -6.75 -6.15
N VAL A 156 8.40 -8.03 -6.10
CA VAL A 156 8.04 -9.02 -7.14
C VAL A 156 6.53 -9.27 -7.15
N SER A 157 5.88 -9.36 -5.98
CA SER A 157 4.43 -9.50 -5.90
C SER A 157 3.68 -8.31 -6.51
N ASN A 158 4.16 -7.09 -6.28
CA ASN A 158 3.56 -5.89 -6.84
C ASN A 158 3.81 -5.78 -8.34
N LYS A 159 5.01 -6.14 -8.83
CA LYS A 159 5.34 -6.19 -10.27
C LYS A 159 4.40 -7.15 -11.00
N ARG A 160 4.20 -8.38 -10.49
CA ARG A 160 3.20 -9.33 -11.05
C ARG A 160 1.79 -8.74 -11.14
N ARG A 161 1.34 -8.04 -10.09
CA ARG A 161 0.00 -7.43 -10.07
C ARG A 161 -0.12 -6.32 -11.11
N LYS A 162 0.93 -5.49 -11.24
CA LYS A 162 1.00 -4.40 -12.23
C LYS A 162 0.91 -4.94 -13.66
N GLU A 163 1.67 -5.98 -13.99
CA GLU A 163 1.62 -6.61 -15.33
C GLU A 163 0.23 -7.20 -15.63
N LYS A 164 -0.41 -7.83 -14.65
CA LYS A 164 -1.79 -8.32 -14.81
C LYS A 164 -2.80 -7.18 -15.04
N SER A 165 -2.64 -6.04 -14.36
CA SER A 165 -3.53 -4.89 -14.50
C SER A 165 -3.30 -4.10 -15.79
N ASN A 166 -2.11 -4.19 -16.39
CA ASN A 166 -1.78 -3.54 -17.66
C ASN A 166 -2.36 -4.28 -18.87
N GLN A 167 -2.86 -5.50 -18.71
CA GLN A 167 -3.64 -6.18 -19.75
C GLN A 167 -5.02 -5.54 -19.82
N VAL A 168 -5.18 -4.60 -20.74
CA VAL A 168 -6.48 -4.01 -21.05
C VAL A 168 -7.39 -5.11 -21.59
N SER A 169 -8.66 -5.10 -21.19
CA SER A 169 -9.67 -6.01 -21.71
C SER A 169 -9.67 -5.97 -23.23
N LYS A 170 -9.65 -7.14 -23.91
CA LYS A 170 -9.63 -7.21 -25.39
C LYS A 170 -10.74 -6.38 -26.05
N GLU A 171 -11.88 -6.24 -25.37
CA GLU A 171 -13.03 -5.44 -25.80
C GLU A 171 -12.75 -3.93 -25.88
N LEU A 172 -11.73 -3.44 -25.16
CA LEU A 172 -11.34 -2.04 -25.10
C LEU A 172 -10.18 -1.71 -26.06
N GLU A 173 -9.52 -2.71 -26.64
CA GLU A 173 -8.43 -2.51 -27.62
C GLU A 173 -8.82 -1.62 -28.82
N PRO A 174 -10.05 -1.70 -29.40
CA PRO A 174 -10.44 -0.84 -30.51
C PRO A 174 -10.52 0.65 -30.18
N PHE A 175 -10.62 1.00 -28.88
CA PHE A 175 -10.80 2.37 -28.40
C PHE A 175 -9.49 3.01 -27.93
N LEU A 176 -8.37 2.29 -28.01
CA LEU A 176 -7.04 2.77 -27.58
C LEU A 176 -6.21 3.42 -28.70
N ASN A 177 -6.80 3.68 -29.87
CA ASN A 177 -6.17 4.36 -31.01
C ASN A 177 -6.65 5.81 -31.14
#